data_AF-A0A0S2SMP8-F1
#
_entry.id   AF-A0A0S2SMP8-F1
#
_cell.length_a   1.000
_cell.length_b   1.000
_cell.length_c   1.000
_cell.angle_alpha   90.00
_cell.angle_beta   90.00
_cell.angle_gamma   90.00
#
_symmetry.space_group_name_H-M   'P 1'
#
loop_
_entity.id
_entity.type
_entity.pdbx_description
1 polymer ?
#
loop_
_entity_poly.entity_id
_entity_poly.type
_entity_poly.pdbx_seq_one_letter_code
_entity_poly.pdbx_strand_id
1 'polypeptide(L)' 'MLSILRQSREGALNSPQFGERMRGQGEFANLLAQRFRLAVRRLGLDVPHLPLRLDAFRRPGEQLTLF' A
#
# COMPACT_ATOMS: atom_id res chain seq x y z
N MET A 1 10.57 -20.73 11.49
CA MET A 1 10.05 -19.78 10.48
C MET A 1 9.04 -18.74 11.02
N LEU A 2 8.77 -18.71 12.34
CA LEU A 2 7.86 -17.73 12.98
C LEU A 2 8.58 -16.63 13.79
N SER A 3 9.87 -16.79 14.10
CA SER A 3 10.62 -15.83 14.94
C SER A 3 11.06 -14.56 14.19
N ILE A 4 11.32 -14.66 12.88
CA ILE A 4 11.79 -13.53 12.05
C ILE A 4 10.73 -12.43 11.93
N LEU A 5 9.45 -12.81 11.84
CA LEU A 5 8.34 -11.85 11.80
C LEU A 5 8.13 -11.08 13.11
N ARG A 6 8.47 -11.69 14.26
CA ARG A 6 8.35 -11.03 15.57
C ARG A 6 9.47 -10.03 15.81
N GLN A 7 10.68 -10.34 15.34
CA GLN A 7 11.86 -9.49 15.50
C GLN A 7 11.83 -8.24 14.63
N SER A 8 11.07 -8.28 13.52
CA SER A 8 10.86 -7.15 12.62
C SER A 8 9.89 -6.09 13.15
N ARG A 9 9.15 -6.35 14.25
CA ARG A 9 7.93 -5.58 14.57
C ARG A 9 7.81 -5.16 16.05
N GLU A 10 8.91 -5.14 16.80
CA GLU A 10 8.99 -4.61 18.19
C GLU A 10 7.72 -4.84 19.04
N GLY A 11 7.15 -6.06 19.00
CA GLY A 11 5.98 -6.43 19.81
C GLY A 11 4.61 -5.85 19.41
N ALA A 12 4.51 -4.98 18.39
CA ALA A 12 3.22 -4.42 17.97
C ALA A 12 2.79 -4.91 16.57
N LEU A 13 1.72 -5.72 16.55
CA LEU A 13 1.17 -6.31 15.31
C LEU A 13 0.31 -5.32 14.49
N ASN A 14 -0.04 -4.16 15.04
CA ASN A 14 -0.89 -3.18 14.35
C ASN A 14 -0.76 -1.78 14.99
N SER A 15 -0.47 -0.75 14.18
CA SER A 15 -0.64 0.66 14.57
C SER A 15 -2.04 1.10 14.10
N PRO A 16 -2.95 1.48 15.02
CA PRO A 16 -4.30 1.90 14.65
C PRO A 16 -4.34 3.30 14.04
N GLN A 17 -3.22 4.05 14.03
CA GLN A 17 -3.14 5.41 13.50
C GLN A 17 -3.34 5.44 11.97
N PHE A 18 -4.23 6.31 11.52
CA PHE A 18 -4.49 6.53 10.09
C PHE A 18 -3.21 7.10 9.44
N GLY A 19 -2.68 6.42 8.42
CA GLY A 19 -1.39 6.75 7.78
C GLY A 19 -0.25 5.78 8.09
N GLU A 20 -0.35 5.05 9.21
CA GLU A 20 0.60 4.01 9.63
C GLU A 20 0.11 2.58 9.30
N ARG A 21 -1.19 2.43 9.02
CA ARG A 21 -1.78 1.17 8.55
C ARG A 21 -1.18 0.76 7.21
N MET A 22 -0.84 -0.53 7.08
CA MET A 22 -0.23 -1.14 5.90
C MET A 22 1.17 -0.64 5.53
N ARG A 23 1.85 0.10 6.42
CA ARG A 23 3.29 0.37 6.31
C ARG A 23 4.06 -0.47 7.31
N GLY A 24 4.99 -1.28 6.83
CA GLY A 24 5.96 -1.93 7.72
C GLY A 24 6.91 -0.88 8.27
N GLN A 25 7.18 -0.93 9.56
CA GLN A 25 8.20 -0.09 10.22
C GLN A 25 9.43 -0.95 10.52
N GLY A 26 10.62 -0.32 10.57
CA GLY A 26 11.90 -0.98 10.88
C GLY A 26 12.67 -1.57 9.69
N GLU A 27 13.88 -2.05 9.96
CA GLU A 27 14.87 -2.48 8.96
C GLU A 27 14.38 -3.60 8.03
N PHE A 28 13.59 -4.54 8.55
CA PHE A 28 13.06 -5.61 7.72
C PHE A 28 11.99 -5.12 6.73
N ALA A 29 11.20 -4.11 7.10
CA ALA A 29 10.28 -3.47 6.16
C ALA A 29 11.04 -2.74 5.04
N ASN A 30 12.16 -2.09 5.37
CA ASN A 30 13.06 -1.48 4.39
C ASN A 30 13.61 -2.53 3.41
N LEU A 31 14.11 -3.66 3.92
CA LEU A 31 14.60 -4.77 3.09
C LEU A 31 13.51 -5.37 2.21
N LEU A 32 12.30 -5.55 2.73
CA LEU A 32 11.16 -6.05 1.97
C LEU A 32 10.80 -5.07 0.83
N ALA A 33 10.76 -3.77 1.13
CA ALA A 33 10.48 -2.73 0.14
C ALA A 33 11.55 -2.68 -0.97
N GLN A 34 12.82 -2.88 -0.63
CA GLN A 34 13.91 -2.96 -1.61
C GLN A 34 13.76 -4.19 -2.52
N ARG A 35 13.48 -5.37 -1.95
CA ARG A 35 13.26 -6.61 -2.71
C ARG A 35 12.07 -6.47 -3.66
N PHE A 36 10.97 -5.90 -3.18
CA PHE A 36 9.78 -5.67 -3.99
C PHE A 36 10.09 -4.74 -5.18
N ARG A 37 10.77 -3.61 -4.94
CA ARG A 37 11.20 -2.69 -6.00
C ARG A 37 12.07 -3.38 -7.06
N LEU A 38 12.99 -4.25 -6.64
CA LEU A 38 13.82 -5.01 -7.58
C LEU A 38 13.01 -6.00 -8.41
N ALA A 39 12.06 -6.71 -7.78
CA ALA A 39 11.18 -7.65 -8.48
C ALA A 39 10.29 -6.94 -9.52
N VAL A 40 9.70 -5.80 -9.16
CA VAL A 40 8.89 -4.96 -10.05
C VAL A 40 9.68 -4.57 -11.30
N ARG A 41 10.92 -4.06 -11.13
CA ARG A 41 11.79 -3.71 -12.27
C ARG A 41 12.17 -4.90 -13.13
N ARG A 42 12.49 -6.04 -12.52
CA ARG A 42 12.84 -7.28 -13.24
C ARG A 42 11.69 -7.82 -14.08
N LEU A 43 10.46 -7.64 -13.60
CA LEU A 43 9.24 -8.07 -14.29
C LEU A 43 8.68 -7.02 -15.24
N GLY A 44 9.31 -5.83 -15.34
CA GLY A 44 8.82 -4.73 -16.18
C GLY A 44 7.47 -4.18 -15.74
N LEU A 45 7.16 -4.26 -14.44
CA LEU A 45 5.90 -3.78 -13.87
C LEU A 45 5.95 -2.30 -13.47
N ASP A 46 7.11 -1.64 -13.63
CA ASP A 46 7.33 -0.21 -13.43
C ASP A 46 7.05 0.64 -14.69
N VAL A 47 6.34 0.08 -15.67
CA VAL A 47 5.94 0.79 -16.88
C VAL A 47 4.78 1.77 -16.62
N PRO A 48 4.69 2.89 -17.36
CA PRO A 48 3.55 3.79 -17.29
C PRO A 48 2.23 3.05 -17.48
N HIS A 49 1.28 3.28 -16.59
CA HIS A 49 -0.07 2.76 -16.75
C HIS A 49 -0.77 3.42 -17.93
N LEU A 50 -1.74 2.69 -18.51
CA LEU A 50 -2.64 3.26 -19.51
C LEU A 50 -3.36 4.47 -18.89
N PRO A 51 -3.58 5.55 -19.67
CA PRO A 51 -4.34 6.69 -19.21
C PRO A 51 -5.74 6.23 -18.80
N LEU A 52 -6.19 6.67 -17.63
CA LEU A 52 -7.53 6.36 -17.15
C LEU A 52 -8.56 7.04 -18.06
N ARG A 53 -9.60 6.30 -18.44
CA ARG A 53 -10.76 6.84 -19.14
C ARG A 53 -11.62 7.66 -18.18
N LEU A 54 -11.46 8.97 -18.22
CA LEU A 54 -12.22 9.92 -17.40
C LEU A 54 -13.51 10.38 -18.09
N ASP A 55 -13.65 10.13 -19.39
CA ASP A 55 -14.80 10.51 -20.21
C ASP A 55 -16.09 9.77 -19.82
N ALA A 56 -15.97 8.56 -19.27
CA ALA A 56 -17.09 7.77 -18.76
C ALA A 56 -17.47 8.11 -17.31
N PHE A 57 -16.70 8.96 -16.63
CA PHE A 57 -16.98 9.32 -15.25
C PHE A 57 -18.20 10.25 -15.18
N ARG A 58 -19.29 9.77 -14.59
CA ARG A 58 -20.44 10.61 -14.22
C ARG A 58 -20.39 10.83 -12.72
N ARG A 59 -20.14 12.07 -12.32
CA ARG A 59 -20.27 12.47 -10.91
C ARG A 59 -21.71 12.09 -10.46
N PRO A 60 -21.87 11.39 -9.33
CA PRO A 60 -23.20 11.21 -8.74
C PRO A 60 -23.84 12.59 -8.50
N GLY A 61 -25.15 12.69 -8.66
CA GLY A 61 -25.89 13.93 -8.47
C GLY A 61 -25.74 14.48 -7.04
N GLU A 62 -26.44 15.59 -6.77
CA GLU A 62 -26.53 16.14 -5.41
C GLU A 62 -26.92 15.04 -4.42
N GLN A 63 -26.17 14.95 -3.32
CA GLN A 63 -26.49 14.04 -2.22
C GLN A 63 -27.88 14.41 -1.71
N LEU A 64 -28.80 13.44 -1.68
CA LEU A 64 -30.13 13.66 -1.12
C LEU A 64 -30.00 14.12 0.34
N THR A 65 -30.75 15.14 0.72
CA THR A 65 -30.79 15.63 2.09
C THR A 65 -31.34 14.54 3.01
N LEU A 66 -30.54 14.18 4.02
CA LEU A 66 -31.00 13.32 5.10
C LEU A 66 -31.68 14.21 6.15
N PHE A 67 -32.97 14.41 5.93
CA PHE A 67 -33.92 15.15 6.77
C PHE A 67 -33.70 16.67 6.87
#